data_AF-A0A8K0W2T2-F1
#
_entry.id   AF-A0A8K0W2T2-F1
#
_cell.length_a   1.000
_cell.length_b   1.000
_cell.length_c   1.000
_cell.angle_alpha   90.00
_cell.angle_beta   90.00
_cell.angle_gamma   90.00
#
_symmetry.space_group_name_H-M   'P 1'
#
loop_
_entity.id
_entity.type
_entity.pdbx_description
1 polymer ?
#
loop_
_entity_poly.entity_id
_entity_poly.type
_entity_poly.pdbx_seq_one_letter_code
_entity_poly.pdbx_strand_id
1 'polypeptide(L)'
;MPTLNSTIFHAYAYGTAFWYGLRGLCRIYDPVMVVGWFRPPSQANLAPNDLELYNVRNDGWCLVTLALILVSFTNAVPSAGTSKASGALPYAKAVVAATVFHHITTGIGAYQHYKLDTHYNTSMAIGVWGNVWLTLTGLITIASLYSNVGERSVENVTQKTRKEL
;
A
#
# COMPACT_ATOMS: atom_id res chain seq x y z
N MET A 1 6.25 7.34 -24.70
CA MET A 1 4.86 7.40 -24.22
C MET A 1 4.67 6.37 -23.12
N PRO A 2 3.82 6.60 -22.10
CA PRO A 2 3.58 5.60 -21.06
C PRO A 2 2.84 4.39 -21.63
N THR A 3 3.34 3.21 -21.28
CA THR A 3 2.67 1.92 -21.52
C THR A 3 1.56 1.71 -20.49
N LEU A 4 0.56 0.90 -20.82
CA LEU A 4 -0.50 0.52 -19.89
C LEU A 4 0.08 -0.06 -18.58
N ASN A 5 1.11 -0.90 -18.67
CA ASN A 5 1.81 -1.45 -17.51
C ASN A 5 2.48 -0.39 -16.63
N SER A 6 3.14 0.62 -17.22
CA SER A 6 3.74 1.72 -16.44
C SER A 6 2.66 2.52 -15.72
N THR A 7 1.54 2.82 -16.38
CA THR A 7 0.41 3.54 -15.76
C THR A 7 -0.22 2.76 -14.61
N ILE A 8 -0.53 1.47 -14.81
CA ILE A 8 -1.13 0.62 -13.77
C ILE A 8 -0.17 0.45 -12.60
N PHE A 9 1.12 0.20 -12.87
CA PHE A 9 2.14 0.09 -11.82
C PHE A 9 2.25 1.39 -11.01
N HIS A 10 2.31 2.56 -11.65
CA HIS A 10 2.37 3.84 -10.94
C HIS A 10 1.14 4.07 -10.07
N ALA A 11 -0.07 3.80 -10.59
CA ALA A 11 -1.30 3.96 -9.82
C ALA A 11 -1.29 3.07 -8.55
N TYR A 12 -0.90 1.80 -8.71
CA TYR A 12 -0.77 0.89 -7.58
C TYR A 12 0.32 1.31 -6.60
N ALA A 13 1.50 1.69 -7.09
CA ALA A 13 2.63 2.12 -6.27
C ALA A 13 2.29 3.37 -5.44
N TYR A 14 1.64 4.37 -6.06
CA TYR A 14 1.20 5.56 -5.33
C TYR A 14 0.08 5.27 -4.33
N GLY A 15 -0.89 4.43 -4.69
CA GLY A 15 -1.95 4.02 -3.75
C GLY A 15 -1.38 3.28 -2.53
N THR A 16 -0.43 2.38 -2.77
CA THR A 16 0.28 1.65 -1.71
C THR A 16 1.14 2.58 -0.86
N ALA A 17 1.91 3.48 -1.49
CA ALA A 17 2.72 4.46 -0.78
C ALA A 17 1.86 5.42 0.06
N PHE A 18 0.72 5.87 -0.47
CA PHE A 18 -0.25 6.66 0.28
C PHE A 18 -0.77 5.90 1.51
N TRP A 19 -1.14 4.63 1.34
CA TRP A 19 -1.61 3.80 2.46
C TRP A 19 -0.56 3.60 3.54
N TYR A 20 0.68 3.29 3.15
CA TYR A 20 1.81 3.18 4.07
C TYR A 20 2.13 4.51 4.75
N GLY A 21 2.11 5.62 4.02
CA GLY A 21 2.30 6.96 4.54
C GLY A 21 1.23 7.32 5.58
N LEU A 22 -0.06 7.15 5.24
CA LEU A 22 -1.17 7.41 6.16
C LEU A 22 -1.03 6.59 7.45
N ARG A 23 -0.86 5.27 7.33
CA ARG A 23 -0.73 4.38 8.49
C ARG A 23 0.53 4.66 9.30
N GLY A 24 1.65 4.95 8.63
CA GLY A 24 2.94 5.22 9.25
C GLY A 24 2.94 6.55 10.00
N LEU A 25 2.42 7.60 9.38
CA LEU A 25 2.34 8.93 9.99
C LEU A 25 1.40 8.95 11.21
N CYS A 26 0.25 8.24 11.17
CA CYS A 26 -0.60 8.11 12.36
C CYS A 26 0.16 7.50 13.55
N ARG A 27 1.00 6.48 13.31
CA ARG A 27 1.81 5.81 14.35
C ARG A 27 2.92 6.70 14.91
N ILE A 28 3.49 7.57 14.08
CA ILE A 28 4.54 8.49 14.48
C ILE A 28 3.94 9.66 15.29
N TYR A 29 2.88 10.26 14.76
CA TYR A 29 2.24 11.45 15.32
C TYR A 29 1.57 11.15 16.65
N ASP A 30 0.75 10.10 16.72
CA ASP A 30 0.03 9.70 17.93
C ASP A 30 0.09 8.18 18.14
N PRO A 31 1.22 7.66 18.66
CA PRO A 31 1.36 6.23 18.95
C PRO A 31 0.42 5.77 20.07
N VAL A 32 0.02 6.64 21.00
CA VAL A 32 -0.85 6.30 22.13
C VAL A 32 -2.24 5.94 21.63
N MET A 33 -2.80 6.76 20.73
CA MET A 33 -4.07 6.47 20.06
C MET A 33 -3.99 5.13 19.30
N VAL A 34 -2.90 4.88 18.58
CA VAL A 34 -2.75 3.63 17.82
C VAL A 34 -2.67 2.42 18.74
N VAL A 35 -1.93 2.48 19.84
CA VAL A 35 -1.95 1.41 20.87
C VAL A 35 -3.37 1.20 21.38
N GLY A 36 -4.12 2.28 21.63
CA GLY A 36 -5.52 2.22 22.04
C GLY A 36 -6.42 1.48 21.06
N TRP A 37 -6.20 1.63 19.75
CA TRP A 37 -6.98 0.92 18.73
C TRP A 37 -6.80 -0.60 18.77
N PHE A 38 -5.62 -1.09 19.16
CA PHE A 38 -5.28 -2.53 19.20
C PHE A 38 -5.39 -3.14 20.60
N ARG A 39 -5.72 -2.33 21.61
CA ARG A 39 -5.77 -2.78 23.00
C ARG A 39 -7.08 -3.50 23.29
N PRO A 40 -7.05 -4.70 23.91
CA PRO A 40 -8.27 -5.39 24.29
C PRO A 40 -9.03 -4.62 25.39
N PRO A 41 -10.38 -4.71 25.46
CA PRO A 41 -11.16 -4.00 26.47
C PRO A 41 -10.76 -4.32 27.91
N SER A 42 -10.31 -5.54 28.18
CA SER A 42 -9.82 -5.97 29.50
C SER A 42 -8.55 -5.24 29.94
N GLN A 43 -7.87 -4.54 29.03
CA GLN A 43 -6.66 -3.77 29.30
C GLN A 43 -6.85 -2.28 29.02
N ALA A 44 -8.05 -1.82 28.64
CA ALA A 44 -8.30 -0.45 28.20
C ALA A 44 -7.97 0.63 29.26
N ASN A 45 -7.98 0.24 30.55
CA ASN A 45 -7.61 1.10 31.67
C ASN A 45 -6.10 1.21 31.93
N LEU A 46 -5.30 0.37 31.27
CA LEU A 46 -3.85 0.42 31.39
C LEU A 46 -3.28 1.51 30.48
N ALA A 47 -2.29 2.25 30.96
CA ALA A 47 -1.52 3.14 30.11
C ALA A 47 -0.65 2.33 29.12
N PRO A 48 -0.34 2.85 27.92
CA PRO A 48 0.69 2.30 27.06
C PRO A 48 2.06 2.32 27.76
N ASN A 49 2.81 1.22 27.66
CA ASN A 49 4.17 1.17 28.16
C ASN A 49 5.21 1.57 27.09
N ASP A 50 6.45 1.81 27.53
CA ASP A 50 7.53 2.29 26.65
C ASP A 50 7.82 1.34 25.48
N LEU A 51 7.68 0.02 25.68
CA LEU A 51 7.93 -0.97 24.63
C LEU A 51 6.85 -0.92 23.55
N GLU A 52 5.58 -0.74 23.93
CA GLU A 52 4.48 -0.57 22.98
C GLU A 52 4.65 0.71 22.15
N LEU A 53 4.97 1.82 22.82
CA LEU A 53 5.20 3.10 22.17
C LEU A 53 6.41 3.05 21.22
N TYR A 54 7.50 2.41 21.65
CA TYR A 54 8.68 2.18 20.82
C TYR A 54 8.33 1.38 19.56
N ASN A 55 7.67 0.23 19.71
CA ASN A 55 7.33 -0.64 18.58
C ASN A 55 6.39 0.05 17.60
N VAL A 56 5.37 0.76 18.09
CA VAL A 56 4.42 1.48 17.22
C VAL A 56 5.13 2.59 16.44
N ARG A 57 5.98 3.40 17.10
CA ARG A 57 6.75 4.44 16.41
C ARG A 57 7.72 3.87 15.38
N ASN A 58 8.43 2.79 15.73
CA ASN A 58 9.38 2.14 14.84
C ASN A 58 8.69 1.52 13.61
N ASP A 59 7.57 0.83 13.81
CA ASP A 59 6.69 0.37 12.72
C ASP A 59 6.22 1.54 11.84
N GLY A 60 5.87 2.67 12.47
CA GLY A 60 5.52 3.91 11.78
C GLY A 60 6.61 4.39 10.81
N TRP A 61 7.85 4.48 11.28
CA TRP A 61 9.00 4.85 10.45
C TRP A 61 9.29 3.82 9.36
N CYS A 62 9.17 2.52 9.67
CA CYS A 62 9.31 1.46 8.67
C CYS A 62 8.33 1.66 7.50
N LEU A 63 7.05 1.91 7.79
CA LEU A 63 6.04 2.16 6.77
C LEU A 63 6.32 3.43 5.95
N VAL A 64 6.75 4.52 6.58
CA VAL A 64 7.14 5.74 5.85
C VAL A 64 8.32 5.48 4.92
N THR A 65 9.34 4.75 5.37
CA THR A 65 10.46 4.37 4.51
C THR A 65 10.02 3.49 3.34
N LEU A 66 9.15 2.52 3.55
CA LEU A 66 8.58 1.70 2.47
C LEU A 66 7.79 2.55 1.47
N ALA A 67 7.03 3.55 1.93
CA ALA A 67 6.33 4.48 1.06
C ALA A 67 7.31 5.28 0.18
N LEU A 68 8.39 5.79 0.76
CA LEU A 68 9.43 6.53 0.03
C LEU A 68 10.12 5.64 -1.01
N ILE A 69 10.46 4.40 -0.65
CA ILE A 69 11.05 3.42 -1.58
C ILE A 69 10.11 3.17 -2.77
N LEU A 70 8.81 3.01 -2.53
CA LEU A 70 7.82 2.83 -3.60
C LEU A 70 7.73 4.04 -4.52
N VAL A 71 7.77 5.26 -3.99
CA VAL A 71 7.78 6.49 -4.80
C VAL A 71 9.08 6.61 -5.60
N SER A 72 10.22 6.22 -5.03
CA SER A 72 11.49 6.18 -5.77
C SER A 72 11.44 5.23 -6.95
N PHE A 73 10.71 4.11 -6.84
CA PHE A 73 10.50 3.19 -7.94
C PHE A 73 9.70 3.75 -9.11
N THR A 74 8.87 4.78 -8.93
CA THR A 74 8.06 5.35 -10.03
C THR A 74 8.79 6.41 -10.86
N ASN A 75 10.07 6.68 -10.56
CA ASN A 75 10.83 7.82 -11.10
C ASN A 75 10.17 9.19 -10.86
N ALA A 76 9.29 9.31 -9.85
CA ALA A 76 8.67 10.59 -9.47
C ALA A 76 9.70 11.59 -8.93
N VAL A 77 10.75 11.09 -8.29
CA VAL A 77 11.90 11.87 -7.85
C VAL A 77 13.02 11.62 -8.88
N PRO A 78 13.35 12.59 -9.75
CA PRO A 78 14.40 12.41 -10.73
C PRO A 78 15.74 12.22 -10.02
N SER A 79 16.39 11.07 -10.18
CA SER A 79 17.77 10.86 -9.75
C SER A 79 18.68 11.06 -10.96
N ALA A 80 19.79 11.79 -10.77
CA ALA A 80 20.73 12.08 -11.85
C ALA A 80 21.16 10.79 -12.57
N GLY A 81 20.90 10.70 -13.88
CA GLY A 81 21.28 9.55 -14.71
C GLY A 81 20.19 8.50 -14.97
N THR A 82 19.00 8.60 -14.36
CA THR A 82 17.87 7.73 -14.73
C THR A 82 17.14 8.29 -15.96
N SER A 83 17.31 7.64 -17.11
CA SER A 83 16.50 7.90 -18.29
C SER A 83 15.05 7.53 -17.99
N LYS A 84 14.09 8.32 -18.49
CA LYS A 84 12.64 8.05 -18.39
C LYS A 84 12.31 6.73 -19.10
N ALA A 85 12.54 5.60 -18.46
CA ALA A 85 12.21 4.29 -19.00
C ALA A 85 10.68 4.25 -19.19
N SER A 86 10.25 4.02 -20.43
CA SER A 86 8.84 4.05 -20.85
C SER A 86 8.13 2.69 -20.67
N GLY A 87 8.84 1.69 -20.16
CA GLY A 87 8.34 0.33 -19.92
C GLY A 87 8.14 0.01 -18.44
N ALA A 88 7.50 -1.14 -18.17
CA ALA A 88 7.42 -1.69 -16.82
C ALA A 88 8.84 -1.95 -16.29
N LEU A 89 9.14 -1.41 -15.12
CA LEU A 89 10.47 -1.51 -14.54
C LEU A 89 10.79 -2.98 -14.22
N PRO A 90 12.04 -3.45 -14.39
CA PRO A 90 12.40 -4.87 -14.23
C PRO A 90 12.06 -5.42 -12.84
N TYR A 91 11.99 -4.55 -11.83
CA TYR A 91 11.64 -4.88 -10.45
C TYR A 91 10.14 -4.78 -10.13
N ALA A 92 9.30 -4.26 -11.05
CA ALA A 92 7.88 -3.97 -10.78
C ALA A 92 7.12 -5.21 -10.28
N LYS A 93 7.34 -6.37 -10.90
CA LYS A 93 6.69 -7.64 -10.51
C LYS A 93 7.02 -8.03 -9.07
N ALA A 94 8.30 -7.96 -8.70
CA ALA A 94 8.77 -8.32 -7.35
C ALA A 94 8.24 -7.34 -6.29
N VAL A 95 8.28 -6.04 -6.59
CA VAL A 95 7.78 -4.99 -5.69
C VAL A 95 6.28 -5.14 -5.45
N VAL A 96 5.50 -5.38 -6.50
CA VAL A 96 4.05 -5.59 -6.36
C VAL A 96 3.77 -6.87 -5.59
N ALA A 97 4.46 -7.98 -5.87
CA ALA A 97 4.29 -9.22 -5.11
C ALA A 97 4.61 -9.07 -3.62
N ALA A 98 5.71 -8.39 -3.28
CA ALA A 98 6.10 -8.14 -1.89
C ALA A 98 5.08 -7.26 -1.14
N THR A 99 4.57 -6.22 -1.80
CA THR A 99 3.55 -5.35 -1.20
C THR A 99 2.20 -6.04 -1.07
N VAL A 100 1.78 -6.85 -2.04
CA VAL A 100 0.59 -7.72 -1.93
C VAL A 100 0.72 -8.65 -0.74
N PHE A 101 1.87 -9.32 -0.57
CA PHE A 101 2.12 -10.17 0.58
C PHE A 101 1.96 -9.39 1.90
N HIS A 102 2.52 -8.18 1.98
CA HIS A 102 2.39 -7.32 3.15
C HIS A 102 0.94 -6.87 3.42
N HIS A 103 0.15 -6.57 2.38
CA HIS A 103 -1.27 -6.26 2.52
C HIS A 103 -2.07 -7.46 3.05
N ILE A 104 -1.78 -8.66 2.57
CA ILE A 104 -2.41 -9.88 3.06
C ILE A 104 -2.09 -10.10 4.53
N THR A 105 -0.81 -10.08 4.91
CA THR A 105 -0.41 -10.37 6.30
C THR A 105 -0.90 -9.31 7.28
N THR A 106 -0.83 -8.02 6.93
CA THR A 106 -1.36 -6.95 7.79
C THR A 106 -2.90 -6.92 7.79
N GLY A 107 -3.54 -7.34 6.70
CA GLY A 107 -4.99 -7.54 6.62
C GLY A 107 -5.47 -8.67 7.54
N ILE A 108 -4.76 -9.79 7.59
CA ILE A 108 -5.05 -10.88 8.55
C ILE A 108 -4.94 -10.38 9.99
N GLY A 109 -3.88 -9.64 10.31
CA GLY A 109 -3.70 -9.04 11.65
C GLY A 109 -4.84 -8.08 12.02
N ALA A 110 -5.24 -7.19 11.10
CA ALA A 110 -6.38 -6.30 11.31
C ALA A 110 -7.70 -7.08 11.48
N TYR A 111 -7.90 -8.13 10.69
CA TYR A 111 -9.12 -8.95 10.73
C TYR A 111 -9.27 -9.70 12.06
N GLN A 112 -8.16 -10.20 12.62
CA GLN A 112 -8.15 -10.86 13.92
C GLN A 112 -8.69 -9.97 15.04
N HIS A 113 -8.47 -8.65 14.95
CA HIS A 113 -9.03 -7.66 15.88
C HIS A 113 -10.47 -7.28 15.49
N TYR A 114 -10.69 -6.98 14.21
CA TYR A 114 -11.98 -6.56 13.65
C TYR A 114 -13.13 -7.54 13.93
N LYS A 115 -12.88 -8.86 13.85
CA LYS A 115 -13.92 -9.88 13.99
C LYS A 115 -14.45 -10.05 15.43
N LEU A 116 -13.78 -9.46 16.41
CA LEU A 116 -14.20 -9.53 17.80
C LEU A 116 -15.06 -8.31 18.09
N ASP A 117 -16.34 -8.52 18.41
CA ASP A 117 -17.29 -7.42 18.68
C ASP A 117 -16.77 -6.44 19.74
N THR A 118 -16.06 -6.97 20.73
CA THR A 118 -15.46 -6.22 21.82
C THR A 118 -14.28 -5.35 21.40
N HIS A 119 -13.67 -5.60 20.24
CA HIS A 119 -12.46 -4.92 19.74
C HIS A 119 -12.71 -4.16 18.44
N TYR A 120 -13.94 -4.21 17.93
CA TYR A 120 -14.31 -3.51 16.71
C TYR A 120 -14.21 -2.00 16.90
N ASN A 121 -13.56 -1.34 15.94
CA ASN A 121 -13.64 0.11 15.77
C ASN A 121 -13.47 0.47 14.28
N THR A 122 -13.83 1.71 13.92
CA THR A 122 -13.77 2.20 12.54
C THR A 122 -12.35 2.08 11.94
N SER A 123 -11.31 2.30 12.75
CA SER A 123 -9.91 2.18 12.30
C SER A 123 -9.56 0.74 11.91
N MET A 124 -10.08 -0.27 12.61
CA MET A 124 -9.92 -1.68 12.22
C MET A 124 -10.68 -2.01 10.94
N ALA A 125 -11.89 -1.49 10.77
CA ALA A 125 -12.65 -1.66 9.53
C ALA A 125 -11.88 -1.08 8.33
N ILE A 126 -11.36 0.14 8.47
CA ILE A 126 -10.51 0.78 7.46
C ILE A 126 -9.26 -0.07 7.21
N GLY A 127 -8.62 -0.59 8.27
CA GLY A 127 -7.46 -1.48 8.18
C GLY A 127 -7.72 -2.75 7.38
N VAL A 128 -8.85 -3.41 7.61
CA VAL A 128 -9.24 -4.64 6.88
C VAL A 128 -9.55 -4.32 5.43
N TRP A 129 -10.50 -3.43 5.18
CA TRP A 129 -10.99 -3.16 3.82
C TRP A 129 -9.94 -2.45 2.95
N GLY A 130 -9.11 -1.59 3.54
CA GLY A 130 -7.97 -0.99 2.85
C GLY A 130 -6.96 -2.03 2.37
N ASN A 131 -6.63 -3.02 3.20
CA ASN A 131 -5.73 -4.11 2.80
C ASN A 131 -6.37 -5.07 1.78
N VAL A 132 -7.69 -5.34 1.87
CA VAL A 132 -8.41 -6.12 0.84
C VAL A 132 -8.35 -5.40 -0.51
N TRP A 133 -8.65 -4.10 -0.54
CA TRP A 133 -8.59 -3.30 -1.76
C TRP A 133 -7.20 -3.29 -2.39
N LEU A 134 -6.16 -3.07 -1.58
CA LEU A 134 -4.77 -3.05 -2.06
C LEU A 134 -4.29 -4.44 -2.50
N THR A 135 -4.75 -5.51 -1.86
CA THR A 135 -4.50 -6.88 -2.34
C THR A 135 -5.13 -7.10 -3.72
N LEU A 136 -6.41 -6.74 -3.90
CA LEU A 136 -7.11 -6.90 -5.17
C LEU A 136 -6.46 -6.10 -6.31
N THR A 137 -6.19 -4.82 -6.07
CA THR A 137 -5.53 -3.95 -7.07
C THR A 137 -4.09 -4.38 -7.35
N GLY A 138 -3.38 -4.93 -6.36
CA GLY A 138 -2.05 -5.51 -6.56
C GLY A 138 -2.09 -6.79 -7.41
N LEU A 139 -3.07 -7.67 -7.20
CA LEU A 139 -3.28 -8.85 -8.05
C LEU A 139 -3.63 -8.46 -9.50
N ILE A 140 -4.48 -7.44 -9.69
CA ILE A 140 -4.77 -6.87 -11.02
C ILE A 140 -3.49 -6.33 -11.67
N THR A 141 -2.66 -5.63 -10.89
CA THR A 141 -1.37 -5.09 -11.37
C THR A 141 -0.43 -6.22 -11.78
N ILE A 142 -0.30 -7.28 -10.98
CA ILE A 142 0.48 -8.48 -11.33
C ILE A 142 -0.03 -9.09 -12.63
N ALA A 143 -1.35 -9.31 -12.75
CA ALA A 143 -1.95 -9.89 -13.95
C ALA A 143 -1.64 -9.05 -15.20
N SER A 144 -1.73 -7.72 -15.10
CA SER A 144 -1.35 -6.81 -16.19
C SER A 144 0.12 -6.96 -16.56
N LEU A 145 1.03 -6.97 -15.58
CA LEU A 145 2.47 -7.08 -15.78
C LEU A 145 2.91 -8.42 -16.41
N TYR A 146 2.12 -9.47 -16.25
CA TYR A 146 2.34 -10.76 -16.93
C TYR A 146 1.63 -10.86 -18.29
N SER A 147 0.75 -9.93 -18.62
CA SER A 147 0.03 -9.93 -19.89
C SER A 147 0.79 -9.17 -20.98
N ASN A 148 0.75 -9.69 -22.21
CA ASN A 148 1.27 -8.99 -23.40
C ASN A 148 0.41 -7.78 -23.80
N VAL A 149 -0.79 -7.64 -23.20
CA VAL A 149 -1.70 -6.49 -23.42
C VAL A 149 -1.17 -5.23 -22.76
N GLY A 150 -0.43 -5.38 -21.65
CA GLY A 150 0.10 -4.27 -20.86
C GLY A 150 1.22 -3.46 -21.54
N GLU A 151 1.82 -3.97 -22.61
CA GLU A 151 2.85 -3.26 -23.38
C GLU A 151 2.28 -2.24 -24.36
N ARG A 152 0.95 -2.25 -24.58
CA ARG A 152 0.29 -1.30 -25.47
C ARG A 152 0.42 0.13 -24.94
N SER A 153 0.59 1.09 -25.86
CA SER A 153 0.50 2.51 -25.53
C SER A 153 -0.91 2.84 -25.03
N VAL A 154 -0.99 3.64 -23.96
CA VAL A 154 -2.27 4.08 -23.37
C VAL A 154 -3.15 4.77 -24.41
N GLU A 155 -2.56 5.56 -25.31
CA GLU A 155 -3.30 6.30 -26.34
C GLU A 155 -4.05 5.39 -27.31
N ASN A 156 -3.44 4.27 -27.71
CA ASN A 156 -4.05 3.29 -28.61
C ASN A 156 -5.26 2.60 -27.93
N VAL A 157 -5.17 2.34 -26.63
CA VAL A 157 -6.27 1.73 -25.84
C VAL A 157 -7.42 2.73 -25.69
N THR A 158 -7.11 3.98 -25.35
CA THR A 158 -8.12 5.04 -25.18
C THR A 158 -8.83 5.35 -26.49
N GLN A 159 -8.11 5.44 -27.61
CA GLN A 159 -8.71 5.66 -28.92
C GLN A 159 -9.63 4.51 -29.36
N LYS A 160 -9.25 3.26 -29.09
CA LYS A 160 -10.12 2.11 -29.39
C LYS A 160 -11.42 2.19 -28.61
N THR A 161 -11.33 2.42 -27.30
CA THR A 161 -12.51 2.53 -26.41
C THR A 161 -13.44 3.66 -26.86
N ARG A 162 -12.87 4.80 -27.28
CA ARG A 162 -13.64 5.95 -27.79
C ARG A 162 -14.39 5.67 -29.10
N LYS A 163 -13.91 4.74 -29.92
CA LYS A 163 -14.57 4.35 -31.18
C LYS A 163 -15.66 3.29 -30.99
N GLU A 164 -15.67 2.62 -29.83
CA GLU A 164 -16.64 1.58 -29.46
C GLU A 164 -17.79 2.13 -28.58
N LEU A 165 -17.76 3.42 -28.23
CA LEU A 165 -18.80 4.20 -27.54
C LEU A 165 -19.53 5.09 -28.55
#